data_AF-A0A6I8MAJ0-F1
#
_entry.id   AF-A0A6I8MAJ0-F1
#
_cell.length_a   1.000
_cell.length_b   1.000
_cell.length_c   1.000
_cell.angle_alpha   90.00
_cell.angle_beta   90.00
_cell.angle_gamma   90.00
#
_symmetry.space_group_name_H-M   'P 1'
#
loop_
_entity.id
_entity.type
_entity.pdbx_description
1 polymer ?
#
loop_
_entity_poly.entity_id
_entity_poly.type
_entity_poly.pdbx_seq_one_letter_code
_entity_poly.pdbx_strand_id
1 'polypeptide(L)'
;MIIDQYWGKYFGDSADSQRLAQYLAGKNREVLPTSEIFQDFQLAQLSGNYTEAQLDGAGWHFDSAFQFVIDLAVLVLESKKVGRFSIARIGGPEDRFMRIDAATDELLPITMALKHYALAPEDYLFSQGIDEEDWYELGNLCEEIRAQLDA
;
A
#
# COMPACT_ATOMS: atom_id res chain seq x y z
N MET A 1 10.84 8.28 -10.63
CA MET A 1 10.50 6.93 -10.13
C MET A 1 9.00 6.90 -9.90
N ILE A 2 8.35 5.73 -9.82
CA ILE A 2 6.92 5.62 -9.49
C ILE A 2 6.68 6.25 -8.11
N ILE A 3 7.57 6.03 -7.15
CA ILE A 3 7.52 6.68 -5.82
C ILE A 3 7.50 8.20 -5.93
N ASP A 4 8.31 8.82 -6.81
CA ASP A 4 8.32 10.29 -6.94
C ASP A 4 7.00 10.85 -7.51
N GLN A 5 6.18 10.00 -8.15
CA GLN A 5 4.89 10.38 -8.71
C GLN A 5 3.75 10.23 -7.70
N TYR A 6 3.73 9.14 -6.93
CA TYR A 6 2.59 8.80 -6.07
C TYR A 6 2.84 9.01 -4.57
N TRP A 7 4.07 8.88 -4.08
CA TRP A 7 4.38 8.96 -2.66
C TRP A 7 4.34 10.42 -2.18
N GLY A 8 3.25 10.79 -1.52
CA GLY A 8 2.92 12.13 -1.04
C GLY A 8 1.57 12.14 -0.31
N LYS A 9 0.72 13.12 -0.64
CA LYS A 9 -0.53 13.43 0.09
C LYS A 9 -1.39 12.21 0.46
N TYR A 10 -1.65 11.32 -0.49
CA TYR A 10 -2.56 10.17 -0.29
C TYR A 10 -1.84 8.85 0.00
N PHE A 11 -0.59 8.74 -0.43
CA PHE A 11 0.23 7.55 -0.27
C PHE A 11 1.51 7.94 0.44
N GLY A 12 1.84 7.37 1.59
CA GLY A 12 3.13 7.67 2.21
C GLY A 12 3.12 8.76 3.29
N ASP A 13 2.13 9.65 3.33
CA ASP A 13 2.05 10.79 4.27
C ASP A 13 1.07 10.56 5.44
N SER A 14 0.87 9.29 5.84
CA SER A 14 0.08 8.94 7.03
C SER A 14 0.95 8.34 8.13
N ALA A 15 0.40 8.26 9.35
CA ALA A 15 1.06 7.54 10.45
C ALA A 15 1.24 6.05 10.12
N ASP A 16 0.27 5.44 9.44
CA ASP A 16 0.36 4.05 8.97
C ASP A 16 1.43 3.89 7.88
N SER A 17 1.57 4.85 6.98
CA SER A 17 2.64 4.84 5.98
C SER A 17 4.02 4.89 6.61
N GLN A 18 4.21 5.71 7.64
CA GLN A 18 5.46 5.77 8.40
C GLN A 18 5.73 4.44 9.13
N ARG A 19 4.70 3.81 9.72
CA ARG A 19 4.81 2.49 10.34
C ARG A 19 5.16 1.42 9.32
N LEU A 20 4.61 1.48 8.11
CA LEU A 20 4.93 0.56 7.03
C LEU A 20 6.40 0.66 6.64
N ALA A 21 6.93 1.88 6.51
CA ALA A 21 8.35 2.09 6.24
C ALA A 21 9.26 1.51 7.35
N GLN A 22 8.86 1.63 8.62
CA GLN A 22 9.60 1.04 9.74
C GLN A 22 9.51 -0.50 9.77
N TYR A 23 8.33 -1.06 9.51
CA TYR A 23 8.14 -2.50 9.35
C TYR A 23 9.05 -3.06 8.25
N LEU A 24 9.07 -2.41 7.09
CA LEU A 24 9.91 -2.81 5.94
C LEU A 24 11.41 -2.70 6.26
N ALA A 25 11.85 -1.64 6.95
CA ALA A 25 13.22 -1.53 7.43
C ALA A 25 13.59 -2.70 8.35
N GLY A 26 12.69 -3.04 9.30
CA GLY A 26 12.86 -4.13 10.25
C GLY A 26 13.02 -5.53 9.64
N LYS A 27 12.54 -5.75 8.40
CA LYS A 27 12.70 -7.05 7.69
C LYS A 27 14.14 -7.40 7.35
N ASN A 28 15.02 -6.40 7.38
CA ASN A 28 16.45 -6.52 7.15
C ASN A 28 16.88 -7.39 5.94
N ARG A 29 16.22 -7.25 4.79
CA ARG A 29 16.56 -7.96 3.55
C ARG A 29 16.26 -7.12 2.30
N GLU A 30 16.92 -7.46 1.18
CA GLU A 30 16.73 -6.74 -0.09
C GLU A 30 15.44 -7.15 -0.84
N VAL A 31 15.00 -8.40 -0.70
CA VAL A 31 13.80 -8.91 -1.38
C VAL A 31 12.80 -9.41 -0.34
N LEU A 32 11.60 -8.86 -0.36
CA LEU A 32 10.50 -9.25 0.51
C LEU A 32 9.32 -9.77 -0.33
N PRO A 33 8.91 -11.04 -0.17
CA PRO A 33 7.71 -11.54 -0.85
C PRO A 33 6.44 -10.89 -0.30
N THR A 34 5.48 -10.58 -1.17
CA THR A 34 4.18 -10.03 -0.79
C THR A 34 3.39 -11.02 0.06
N SER A 35 3.52 -12.33 -0.18
CA SER A 35 2.97 -13.39 0.67
C SER A 35 3.38 -13.27 2.14
N GLU A 36 4.62 -12.87 2.42
CA GLU A 36 5.09 -12.70 3.80
C GLU A 36 4.36 -11.52 4.47
N ILE A 37 4.19 -10.42 3.75
CA ILE A 37 3.41 -9.26 4.23
C ILE A 37 1.95 -9.67 4.49
N PHE A 38 1.35 -10.42 3.56
CA PHE A 38 -0.02 -10.93 3.70
C PHE A 38 -0.17 -11.88 4.88
N GLN A 39 0.82 -12.73 5.13
CA GLN A 39 0.83 -13.64 6.26
C GLN A 39 0.95 -12.89 7.58
N ASP A 40 1.88 -11.94 7.67
CA ASP A 40 2.15 -11.16 8.89
C ASP A 40 0.91 -10.45 9.40
N PHE A 41 0.12 -9.87 8.49
CA PHE A 41 -1.07 -9.08 8.80
C PHE A 41 -2.39 -9.80 8.52
N GLN A 42 -2.33 -11.10 8.19
CA GLN A 42 -3.50 -11.93 7.89
C GLN A 42 -4.44 -11.33 6.82
N LEU A 43 -3.87 -10.59 5.85
CA LEU A 43 -4.63 -9.83 4.83
C LEU A 43 -5.57 -10.71 4.00
N ALA A 44 -5.21 -11.97 3.79
CA ALA A 44 -6.05 -12.93 3.08
C ALA A 44 -7.40 -13.17 3.79
N GLN A 45 -7.46 -13.05 5.13
CA GLN A 45 -8.70 -13.26 5.90
C GLN A 45 -9.69 -12.11 5.70
N LEU A 46 -9.21 -10.92 5.36
CA LEU A 46 -10.05 -9.77 5.04
C LEU A 46 -10.81 -9.96 3.72
N SER A 47 -10.43 -10.95 2.90
CA SER A 47 -11.13 -11.28 1.64
C SER A 47 -11.31 -10.08 0.71
N GLY A 48 -10.36 -9.13 0.71
CA GLY A 48 -10.42 -7.90 -0.08
C GLY A 48 -11.30 -6.79 0.52
N ASN A 49 -11.89 -6.99 1.70
CA ASN A 49 -12.64 -5.96 2.41
C ASN A 49 -11.72 -5.16 3.34
N TYR A 50 -11.31 -3.98 2.89
CA TYR A 50 -10.42 -3.08 3.62
C TYR A 50 -11.10 -1.79 4.10
N THR A 51 -12.42 -1.67 3.95
CA THR A 51 -13.16 -0.41 4.15
C THR A 51 -13.03 0.16 5.56
N GLU A 52 -13.08 -0.72 6.57
CA GLU A 52 -13.08 -0.35 8.00
C GLU A 52 -12.05 -1.15 8.81
N ALA A 53 -11.29 -2.04 8.17
CA ALA A 53 -10.42 -2.98 8.85
C ALA A 53 -9.16 -2.29 9.41
N GLN A 54 -8.74 -2.73 10.59
CA GLN A 54 -7.41 -2.48 11.16
C GLN A 54 -6.53 -3.70 10.95
N LEU A 55 -5.21 -3.54 11.06
CA LEU A 55 -4.26 -4.65 10.94
C LEU A 55 -3.42 -4.79 12.20
N ASP A 56 -3.39 -6.00 12.75
CA ASP A 56 -2.51 -6.39 13.86
C ASP A 56 -1.67 -7.59 13.42
N GLY A 57 -0.35 -7.45 13.48
CA GLY A 57 0.53 -8.47 12.90
C GLY A 57 2.01 -8.19 13.11
N ALA A 58 2.80 -9.25 13.33
CA ALA A 58 4.26 -9.15 13.48
C ALA A 58 4.77 -8.09 14.49
N GLY A 59 3.96 -7.76 15.52
CA GLY A 59 4.28 -6.72 16.52
C GLY A 59 3.98 -5.29 16.07
N TRP A 60 3.26 -5.11 14.97
CA TRP A 60 2.82 -3.82 14.42
C TRP A 60 1.30 -3.73 14.42
N HIS A 61 0.82 -2.50 14.55
CA HIS A 61 -0.58 -2.13 14.45
C HIS A 61 -0.73 -1.05 13.38
N PHE A 62 -1.74 -1.19 12.52
CA PHE A 62 -2.14 -0.19 11.53
C PHE A 62 -3.61 0.16 11.72
N ASP A 63 -3.88 1.45 11.79
CA ASP A 63 -5.21 2.00 12.04
C ASP A 63 -6.14 1.83 10.82
N SER A 64 -5.57 1.71 9.61
CA SER A 64 -6.29 1.51 8.36
C SER A 64 -5.61 0.45 7.47
N ALA A 65 -6.29 -0.68 7.29
CA ALA A 65 -5.91 -1.69 6.30
C ALA A 65 -5.94 -1.13 4.88
N PHE A 66 -6.85 -0.20 4.58
CA PHE A 66 -6.91 0.44 3.27
C PHE A 66 -5.66 1.29 3.00
N GLN A 67 -5.28 2.18 3.93
CA GLN A 67 -4.05 2.98 3.79
C GLN A 67 -2.82 2.08 3.59
N PHE A 68 -2.72 1.02 4.39
CA PHE A 68 -1.64 0.04 4.25
C PHE A 68 -1.60 -0.58 2.84
N VAL A 69 -2.75 -0.98 2.29
CA VAL A 69 -2.84 -1.64 0.98
C VAL A 69 -2.55 -0.68 -0.17
N ILE A 70 -3.00 0.58 -0.11
CA ILE A 70 -2.72 1.55 -1.18
C ILE A 70 -1.24 1.95 -1.20
N ASP A 71 -0.61 2.09 -0.03
CA ASP A 71 0.84 2.32 0.06
C ASP A 71 1.60 1.11 -0.49
N LEU A 72 1.20 -0.10 -0.09
CA LEU A 72 1.79 -1.34 -0.61
C LEU A 72 1.68 -1.42 -2.14
N ALA A 73 0.56 -0.98 -2.73
CA ALA A 73 0.37 -0.98 -4.18
C ALA A 73 1.43 -0.13 -4.91
N VAL A 74 1.76 1.06 -4.39
CA VAL A 74 2.81 1.93 -4.95
C VAL A 74 4.18 1.26 -4.86
N LEU A 75 4.50 0.65 -3.72
CA LEU A 75 5.79 -0.02 -3.50
C LEU A 75 5.97 -1.27 -4.37
N VAL A 76 4.90 -2.03 -4.55
CA VAL A 76 4.87 -3.18 -5.47
C VAL A 76 5.02 -2.70 -6.91
N LEU A 77 4.33 -1.62 -7.31
CA LEU A 77 4.44 -1.07 -8.65
C LEU A 77 5.86 -0.55 -8.95
N GLU A 78 6.46 0.18 -8.02
CA GLU A 78 7.85 0.62 -8.09
C GLU A 78 8.80 -0.58 -8.21
N SER A 79 8.59 -1.62 -7.40
CA SER A 79 9.38 -2.86 -7.48
C SER A 79 9.24 -3.55 -8.83
N LYS A 80 8.03 -3.59 -9.40
CA LYS A 80 7.75 -4.22 -10.70
C LYS A 80 8.33 -3.44 -11.88
N LYS A 81 8.25 -2.10 -11.88
CA LYS A 81 8.64 -1.26 -13.04
C LYS A 81 10.07 -0.71 -12.95
N VAL A 82 10.57 -0.44 -11.74
CA VAL A 82 11.90 0.15 -11.49
C VAL A 82 12.88 -0.89 -10.91
N GLY A 83 12.37 -1.91 -10.23
CA GLY A 83 13.16 -3.06 -9.74
C GLY A 83 13.56 -2.99 -8.28
N ARG A 84 13.45 -1.83 -7.62
CA ARG A 84 13.70 -1.60 -6.18
C ARG A 84 13.41 -0.15 -5.79
N PHE A 85 13.25 0.11 -4.50
CA PHE A 85 13.14 1.44 -3.90
C PHE A 85 14.05 1.60 -2.68
N SER A 86 14.32 2.85 -2.30
CA SER A 86 15.06 3.15 -1.06
C SER A 86 14.07 3.27 0.11
N ILE A 87 14.39 2.62 1.23
CA ILE A 87 13.65 2.73 2.50
C ILE A 87 13.62 4.19 2.97
N ALA A 88 14.73 4.92 2.86
CA ALA A 88 14.79 6.34 3.24
C ALA A 88 13.84 7.21 2.40
N ARG A 89 13.64 6.88 1.12
CA ARG A 89 12.72 7.62 0.23
C ARG A 89 11.26 7.51 0.64
N ILE A 90 10.88 6.43 1.32
CA ILE A 90 9.51 6.20 1.79
C ILE A 90 9.33 6.60 3.26
N GLY A 91 10.31 7.33 3.83
CA GLY A 91 10.26 7.83 5.21
C GLY A 91 10.87 6.88 6.26
N GLY A 92 11.51 5.80 5.85
CA GLY A 92 12.18 4.87 6.76
C GLY A 92 13.57 5.35 7.22
N PRO A 93 14.13 4.73 8.28
CA PRO A 93 15.36 5.22 8.92
C PRO A 93 16.67 4.80 8.21
N GLU A 94 16.59 3.89 7.23
CA GLU A 94 17.77 3.29 6.59
C GLU A 94 17.94 3.76 5.13
N ASP A 95 19.15 4.16 4.75
CA ASP A 95 19.51 4.37 3.34
C ASP A 95 19.91 3.04 2.68
N ARG A 96 18.90 2.16 2.55
CA ARG A 96 19.03 0.84 1.92
C ARG A 96 17.96 0.65 0.87
N PHE A 97 18.31 -0.07 -0.18
CA PHE A 97 17.36 -0.48 -1.21
C PHE A 97 16.72 -1.83 -0.89
N MET A 98 15.44 -1.95 -1.23
CA MET A 98 14.70 -3.21 -1.23
C MET A 98 13.73 -3.28 -2.42
N ARG A 99 13.16 -4.45 -2.67
CA ARG A 99 11.97 -4.61 -3.49
C ARG A 99 10.97 -5.55 -2.84
N ILE A 100 9.72 -5.39 -3.24
CA ILE A 100 8.62 -6.30 -2.89
C ILE A 100 8.29 -7.12 -4.13
N ASP A 101 8.46 -8.45 -4.03
CA ASP A 101 8.11 -9.38 -5.10
C ASP A 101 6.67 -9.85 -4.89
N ALA A 102 5.81 -9.65 -5.88
CA ALA A 102 4.41 -10.08 -5.84
C ALA A 102 4.16 -11.12 -6.93
N ALA A 103 3.57 -12.26 -6.57
CA ALA A 103 3.01 -13.18 -7.55
C ALA A 103 1.70 -12.62 -8.12
N THR A 104 1.32 -13.02 -9.34
CA THR A 104 0.14 -12.48 -10.03
C THR A 104 -1.16 -12.68 -9.24
N ASP A 105 -1.31 -13.81 -8.55
CA ASP A 105 -2.46 -14.12 -7.71
C ASP A 105 -2.49 -13.30 -6.41
N GLU A 106 -1.33 -12.92 -5.88
CA GLU A 106 -1.18 -12.05 -4.71
C GLU A 106 -1.52 -10.58 -5.01
N LEU A 107 -1.51 -10.16 -6.28
CA LEU A 107 -1.91 -8.81 -6.69
C LEU A 107 -3.42 -8.61 -6.66
N LEU A 108 -4.21 -9.67 -6.83
CA LEU A 108 -5.66 -9.55 -7.00
C LEU A 108 -6.35 -8.83 -5.82
N PRO A 109 -6.04 -9.11 -4.53
CA PRO A 109 -6.62 -8.37 -3.41
C PRO A 109 -6.24 -6.89 -3.42
N ILE A 110 -5.01 -6.55 -3.82
CA ILE A 110 -4.54 -5.16 -3.93
C ILE A 110 -5.31 -4.43 -5.04
N THR A 111 -5.38 -5.02 -6.24
CA THR A 111 -6.06 -4.40 -7.38
C THR A 111 -7.57 -4.28 -7.17
N MET A 112 -8.19 -5.23 -6.46
CA MET A 112 -9.59 -5.13 -6.05
C MET A 112 -9.82 -3.99 -5.05
N ALA A 113 -8.92 -3.79 -4.08
CA ALA A 113 -9.02 -2.69 -3.13
C ALA A 113 -9.00 -1.32 -3.83
N LEU A 114 -8.07 -1.13 -4.77
CA LEU A 114 -7.95 0.09 -5.56
C LEU A 114 -9.22 0.35 -6.38
N LYS A 115 -9.73 -0.69 -7.05
CA LYS A 115 -10.96 -0.60 -7.85
C LYS A 115 -12.18 -0.26 -7.00
N HIS A 116 -12.34 -0.92 -5.85
CA HIS A 116 -13.49 -0.68 -4.98
C HIS A 116 -13.49 0.76 -4.44
N TYR A 117 -12.34 1.26 -4.00
CA TYR A 117 -12.24 2.64 -3.57
C TYR A 117 -12.58 3.63 -4.69
N ALA A 118 -12.09 3.40 -5.91
CA ALA A 118 -12.40 4.26 -7.05
C ALA A 118 -13.89 4.27 -7.43
N LEU A 119 -14.62 3.19 -7.14
CA LEU A 119 -16.06 3.07 -7.43
C LEU A 119 -16.96 3.63 -6.33
N ALA A 120 -16.54 3.54 -5.07
CA ALA A 120 -17.34 3.91 -3.91
C ALA A 120 -16.44 4.42 -2.77
N PRO A 121 -15.77 5.57 -2.92
CA PRO A 121 -14.87 6.08 -1.89
C PRO A 121 -15.60 6.43 -0.59
N GLU A 122 -16.89 6.77 -0.65
CA GLU A 122 -17.74 7.11 0.51
C GLU A 122 -17.95 5.93 1.48
N ASP A 123 -17.77 4.69 1.02
CA ASP A 123 -17.94 3.48 1.83
C ASP A 123 -16.72 3.21 2.74
N TYR A 124 -15.63 3.94 2.57
CA TYR A 124 -14.39 3.74 3.32
C TYR A 124 -14.36 4.62 4.56
N LEU A 125 -14.07 4.01 5.72
CA LEU A 125 -13.79 4.75 6.97
C LEU A 125 -12.64 5.75 6.77
N PHE A 126 -11.67 5.39 5.93
CA PHE A 126 -10.58 6.27 5.51
C PHE A 126 -11.05 7.63 4.97
N SER A 127 -12.18 7.65 4.26
CA SER A 127 -12.73 8.85 3.64
C SER A 127 -13.40 9.81 4.63
N GLN A 128 -13.65 9.37 5.88
CA GLN A 128 -14.25 10.24 6.89
C GLN A 128 -13.33 11.41 7.25
N GLY A 129 -13.81 12.63 7.02
CA GLY A 129 -13.04 13.85 7.30
C GLY A 129 -12.10 14.29 6.17
N ILE A 130 -12.16 13.61 5.03
CA ILE A 130 -11.54 14.03 3.76
C ILE A 130 -12.64 14.68 2.90
N ASP A 131 -12.29 15.71 2.13
CA ASP A 131 -13.22 16.38 1.22
C ASP A 131 -13.55 15.50 0.01
N GLU A 132 -14.74 15.67 -0.57
CA GLU A 132 -15.22 14.87 -1.71
C GLU A 132 -14.33 15.00 -2.95
N GLU A 133 -13.71 16.17 -3.19
CA GLU A 133 -12.74 16.37 -4.28
C GLU A 133 -11.52 15.46 -4.12
N ASP A 134 -11.03 15.32 -2.89
CA ASP A 134 -9.89 14.48 -2.54
C ASP A 134 -10.24 12.98 -2.68
N TRP A 135 -11.49 12.58 -2.42
CA TRP A 135 -11.97 11.22 -2.67
C TRP A 135 -11.85 10.84 -4.14
N TYR A 136 -12.33 11.72 -5.03
CA TYR A 136 -12.27 11.47 -6.48
C TYR A 136 -10.84 11.53 -7.02
N GLU A 137 -10.00 12.43 -6.50
CA GLU A 137 -8.59 12.47 -6.86
C GLU A 137 -7.89 11.16 -6.48
N LEU A 138 -8.05 10.69 -5.24
CA LEU A 138 -7.49 9.41 -4.82
C LEU A 138 -8.08 8.23 -5.60
N GLY A 139 -9.38 8.25 -5.90
CA GLY A 139 -10.02 7.24 -6.75
C GLY A 139 -9.38 7.14 -8.13
N ASN A 140 -9.08 8.28 -8.77
CA ASN A 140 -8.39 8.32 -10.05
C ASN A 140 -6.96 7.77 -9.95
N LEU A 141 -6.22 8.12 -8.90
CA LEU A 141 -4.87 7.60 -8.65
C LEU A 141 -4.88 6.08 -8.41
N CYS A 142 -5.87 5.58 -7.67
CA CYS A 142 -6.10 4.15 -7.46
C CYS A 142 -6.30 3.41 -8.79
N GLU A 143 -7.13 3.93 -9.70
CA GLU A 143 -7.33 3.32 -11.03
C GLU A 143 -6.07 3.39 -11.90
N GLU A 144 -5.30 4.48 -11.85
CA GLU A 144 -4.04 4.62 -12.58
C GLU A 144 -2.99 3.59 -12.13
N ILE A 145 -2.83 3.42 -10.81
CA ILE A 145 -1.93 2.42 -10.22
C ILE A 145 -2.42 1.02 -10.59
N ARG A 146 -3.73 0.75 -10.46
CA ARG A 146 -4.34 -0.55 -10.79
C ARG A 146 -4.07 -0.94 -12.25
N ALA A 147 -4.30 -0.03 -13.20
CA ALA A 147 -4.08 -0.27 -14.61
C ALA A 147 -2.60 -0.61 -14.92
N GLN A 148 -1.66 0.01 -14.20
CA GLN A 148 -0.23 -0.27 -14.37
C GLN A 148 0.21 -1.58 -13.71
N LEU A 149 -0.43 -1.99 -12.62
CA LEU A 149 -0.21 -3.29 -11.98
C LEU A 149 -0.72 -4.44 -12.87
N ASP A 150 -1.84 -4.24 -13.57
CA ASP A 150 -2.40 -5.21 -14.51
C ASP A 150 -1.62 -5.33 -15.83
N ALA A 151 -0.76 -4.35 -16.15
CA ALA A 151 0.07 -4.28 -17.37
C ALA A 151 1.45 -4.93 -17.22
#